data_AF-A0A258QYE3-F1
#
_entry.id   AF-A0A258QYE3-F1
#
_cell.length_a   1.000
_cell.length_b   1.000
_cell.length_c   1.000
_cell.angle_alpha   90.00
_cell.angle_beta   90.00
_cell.angle_gamma   90.00
#
_symmetry.space_group_name_H-M   'P 1'
#
loop_
_entity.id
_entity.type
_entity.pdbx_description
1 polymer ?
#
loop_
_entity_poly.entity_id
_entity_poly.type
_entity_poly.pdbx_seq_one_letter_code
_entity_poly.pdbx_strand_id
1 'polypeptide(L)'
;MCEWTGGPKLYSVEKGHPRLRQRHMGFKIGNAERDAWLACMRGALEETVADEAARREIDDALAKLADWMRNQADNPHDSGHARP
;
A
#
# COMPACT_ATOMS: atom_id res chain seq x y z
N MET A 1 -0.19 11.67 -2.43
CA MET A 1 0.54 11.13 -3.59
C MET A 1 1.81 11.94 -3.94
N CYS A 2 2.39 12.70 -2.99
CA CYS A 2 3.51 13.64 -3.27
C CYS A 2 4.83 13.29 -2.54
N GLU A 3 4.89 12.16 -1.82
CA GLU A 3 6.11 11.76 -1.07
C GLU A 3 7.01 10.78 -1.82
N TRP A 4 6.62 10.36 -3.02
CA TRP A 4 7.28 9.25 -3.69
C TRP A 4 8.13 9.66 -4.90
N THR A 5 8.11 10.94 -5.28
CA THR A 5 8.80 11.50 -6.46
C THR A 5 9.91 12.50 -6.13
N GLY A 6 10.38 12.57 -4.88
CA GLY A 6 11.59 13.34 -4.52
C GLY A 6 11.41 14.86 -4.35
N GLY A 7 10.17 15.34 -4.14
CA GLY A 7 9.92 16.73 -3.75
C GLY A 7 10.33 17.06 -2.31
N PRO A 8 10.53 18.35 -1.97
CA PRO A 8 10.85 18.79 -0.61
C PRO A 8 9.84 18.24 0.41
N LYS A 9 10.35 17.73 1.54
CA LYS A 9 9.63 17.08 2.66
C LYS A 9 8.57 17.99 3.28
N LEU A 10 7.42 18.17 2.64
CA LEU A 10 6.32 18.93 3.19
C LEU A 10 5.31 18.06 3.94
N TYR A 11 5.31 16.74 3.74
CA TYR A 11 4.32 15.87 4.37
C TYR A 11 4.73 15.36 5.77
N SER A 12 6.04 15.26 6.05
CA SER A 12 6.55 14.78 7.34
C SER A 12 6.51 15.79 8.50
N VAL A 13 6.12 17.06 8.26
CA VAL A 13 6.12 18.09 9.32
C VAL A 13 4.75 18.23 10.01
N GLU A 14 3.64 17.95 9.33
CA GLU A 14 2.30 18.21 9.90
C GLU A 14 1.50 16.96 10.35
N LYS A 15 1.85 15.73 9.95
CA LYS A 15 0.93 14.57 10.11
C LYS A 15 1.46 13.38 10.93
N GLY A 16 2.71 13.42 11.41
CA GLY A 16 3.34 12.34 12.19
C GLY A 16 3.55 11.04 11.41
N HIS A 17 4.08 9.99 12.08
CA HIS A 17 4.28 8.68 11.46
C HIS A 17 2.98 8.22 10.76
N PRO A 18 3.00 7.94 9.45
CA PRO A 18 1.83 7.43 8.76
C PRO A 18 1.60 6.00 9.26
N ARG A 19 0.83 5.88 10.35
CA ARG A 19 0.33 4.64 10.94
C ARG A 19 -0.74 4.04 10.03
N LEU A 20 -0.41 3.87 8.74
CA LEU A 20 -1.29 3.38 7.69
C LEU A 20 -1.80 1.98 8.04
N ARG A 21 -0.89 1.05 8.37
CA ARG A 21 -1.26 -0.30 8.82
C ARG A 21 -2.19 -0.27 10.03
N GLN A 22 -1.92 0.61 11.01
CA GLN A 22 -2.72 0.74 12.23
C GLN A 22 -4.15 1.25 11.95
N ARG A 23 -4.31 2.12 10.94
CA ARG A 23 -5.63 2.59 10.48
C ARG A 23 -6.40 1.52 9.70
N HIS A 24 -5.70 0.59 9.07
CA HIS A 24 -6.31 -0.50 8.29
C HIS A 24 -6.54 -1.77 9.10
N MET A 25 -6.05 -1.87 10.35
CA MET A 25 -6.32 -2.99 11.26
C MET A 25 -7.81 -3.18 11.60
N GLY A 26 -8.66 -2.17 11.37
CA GLY A 26 -10.12 -2.31 11.51
C GLY A 26 -10.80 -3.09 10.38
N PHE A 27 -10.10 -3.34 9.28
CA PHE A 27 -10.61 -4.05 8.11
C PHE A 27 -9.86 -5.35 7.92
N LYS A 28 -10.56 -6.41 7.50
CA LYS A 28 -9.91 -7.68 7.15
C LYS A 28 -9.30 -7.54 5.77
N ILE A 29 -7.98 -7.49 5.67
CA ILE A 29 -7.24 -7.39 4.40
C ILE A 29 -6.47 -8.69 4.19
N GLY A 30 -7.05 -9.59 3.39
CA GLY A 30 -6.42 -10.82 2.92
C GLY A 30 -5.89 -10.67 1.49
N ASN A 31 -5.62 -11.81 0.84
CA ASN A 31 -5.12 -11.83 -0.53
C ASN A 31 -6.17 -11.32 -1.53
N ALA A 32 -7.44 -11.66 -1.33
CA ALA A 32 -8.52 -11.24 -2.22
C ALA A 32 -8.74 -9.72 -2.22
N GLU A 33 -8.72 -9.09 -1.04
CA GLU A 33 -8.88 -7.64 -0.92
C GLU A 33 -7.67 -6.87 -1.47
N ARG A 34 -6.46 -7.40 -1.25
CA ARG A 34 -5.23 -6.88 -1.87
C ARG A 34 -5.34 -6.89 -3.39
N ASP A 35 -5.74 -8.03 -3.96
CA ASP A 35 -5.79 -8.23 -5.41
C ASP A 35 -6.87 -7.38 -6.06
N ALA A 36 -8.04 -7.27 -5.43
CA ALA A 36 -9.11 -6.38 -5.88
C ALA A 36 -8.67 -4.91 -5.88
N TRP A 37 -7.97 -4.47 -4.83
CA TRP A 37 -7.45 -3.10 -4.75
C TRP A 37 -6.38 -2.83 -5.82
N LEU A 38 -5.45 -3.78 -6.05
CA LEU A 38 -4.45 -3.67 -7.11
C LEU A 38 -5.07 -3.64 -8.50
N ALA A 39 -6.13 -4.43 -8.75
CA ALA A 39 -6.84 -4.40 -10.02
C ALA A 39 -7.45 -3.01 -10.29
N CYS A 40 -8.08 -2.39 -9.28
CA CYS A 40 -8.61 -1.03 -9.40
C CYS A 40 -7.50 0.00 -9.66
N MET A 41 -6.37 -0.10 -8.96
CA MET A 41 -5.24 0.80 -9.14
C MET A 41 -4.60 0.66 -10.52
N ARG A 42 -4.46 -0.57 -11.03
CA ARG A 42 -3.97 -0.83 -12.39
C ARG A 42 -4.85 -0.17 -13.43
N GLY A 43 -6.17 -0.36 -13.35
CA GLY A 43 -7.10 0.30 -14.27
C GLY A 43 -6.95 1.82 -14.27
N ALA A 44 -6.86 2.43 -13.08
CA ALA A 44 -6.63 3.87 -12.96
C ALA A 44 -5.28 4.32 -13.54
N LEU A 45 -4.22 3.51 -13.39
CA LEU A 45 -2.91 3.80 -13.97
C LEU A 45 -2.92 3.67 -15.49
N GLU A 46 -3.68 2.72 -16.06
CA GLU A 46 -3.83 2.62 -17.52
C GLU A 46 -4.48 3.86 -18.14
N GLU A 47 -5.44 4.47 -17.43
CA GLU A 47 -6.12 5.67 -17.90
C GLU A 47 -5.29 6.95 -17.71
N THR A 48 -4.43 7.01 -16.68
CA THR A 48 -3.77 8.26 -16.25
C THR A 48 -2.28 8.33 -16.60
N VAL A 49 -1.60 7.18 -16.77
CA VAL A 49 -0.16 7.11 -17.03
C VAL A 49 0.08 6.51 -18.41
N ALA A 50 0.40 7.39 -19.37
CA ALA A 50 0.68 7.00 -20.75
C ALA A 50 2.04 6.30 -20.93
N ASP A 51 3.00 6.56 -20.03
CA ASP A 51 4.32 5.93 -20.08
C ASP A 51 4.32 4.55 -19.41
N GLU A 52 4.63 3.51 -20.18
CA GLU A 52 4.57 2.14 -19.70
C GLU A 52 5.62 1.84 -18.63
N ALA A 53 6.82 2.43 -18.72
CA ALA A 53 7.89 2.19 -17.75
C ALA A 53 7.53 2.80 -16.38
N ALA A 54 7.04 4.05 -16.38
CA ALA A 54 6.54 4.71 -15.18
C ALA A 54 5.34 3.97 -14.58
N ARG A 55 4.42 3.48 -15.41
CA ARG A 55 3.28 2.68 -14.96
C ARG A 55 3.71 1.40 -14.25
N ARG A 56 4.73 0.70 -14.77
CA ARG A 56 5.29 -0.51 -14.14
C ARG A 56 5.98 -0.20 -12.81
N GLU A 57 6.77 0.87 -12.74
CA GLU A 57 7.40 1.27 -11.48
C GLU A 57 6.35 1.58 -10.40
N ILE A 58 5.27 2.26 -10.77
CA ILE A 58 4.19 2.59 -9.84
C ILE A 58 3.43 1.31 -9.42
N ASP A 59 3.11 0.41 -10.35
CA ASP A 59 2.46 -0.87 -10.03
C ASP A 59 3.29 -1.68 -9.04
N ASP A 60 4.60 -1.81 -9.26
CA ASP A 60 5.51 -2.57 -8.41
C ASP A 60 5.53 -2.06 -6.96
N ALA A 61 5.46 -0.75 -6.77
CA ALA A 61 5.44 -0.20 -5.42
C ALA A 61 4.08 -0.21 -4.76
N LEU A 62 3.01 -0.04 -5.54
CA LEU A 62 1.65 -0.26 -5.03
C LEU A 62 1.50 -1.71 -4.60
N ALA A 63 2.05 -2.68 -5.34
CA ALA A 63 2.08 -4.08 -4.98
C ALA A 63 2.83 -4.32 -3.66
N LYS A 64 4.03 -3.75 -3.50
CA LYS A 64 4.80 -3.81 -2.24
C LYS A 64 4.03 -3.20 -1.07
N LEU A 65 3.39 -2.05 -1.28
CA LEU A 65 2.57 -1.39 -0.28
C LEU A 65 1.35 -2.23 0.09
N ALA A 66 0.62 -2.77 -0.90
CA ALA A 66 -0.56 -3.58 -0.70
C ALA A 66 -0.24 -4.86 0.08
N ASP A 67 0.91 -5.49 -0.19
CA ASP A 67 1.36 -6.66 0.54
C ASP A 67 1.66 -6.34 2.01
N TRP A 68 2.32 -5.19 2.27
CA TRP A 68 2.59 -4.69 3.63
C TRP A 68 1.32 -4.34 4.42
N MET A 69 0.25 -3.98 3.72
CA MET A 69 -1.04 -3.60 4.32
C MET A 69 -1.91 -4.80 4.73
N ARG A 70 -1.57 -6.03 4.31
CA ARG A 70 -2.29 -7.25 4.70
C ARG A 70 -2.25 -7.46 6.22
N ASN A 71 -3.36 -7.93 6.79
CA ASN A 71 -3.50 -8.11 8.24
C ASN A 71 -4.30 -9.37 8.64
N GLN A 72 -4.45 -10.32 7.71
CA GLN A 72 -5.06 -11.63 7.96
C GLN A 72 -3.99 -12.71 8.16
N ALA A 73 -4.41 -13.84 8.78
CA ALA A 73 -3.61 -14.89 9.42
C ALA A 73 -2.49 -15.57 8.60
N ASP A 74 -2.33 -15.23 7.32
CA ASP A 74 -1.22 -15.67 6.46
C ASP A 74 -0.11 -14.60 6.33
N ASN A 75 -0.19 -13.51 7.08
CA ASN A 75 0.87 -12.51 7.12
C ASN A 75 1.99 -12.96 8.09
N PRO A 76 3.21 -13.24 7.61
CA PRO A 76 4.34 -13.67 8.47
C PRO A 76 4.73 -12.64 9.54
N HIS A 77 4.20 -11.41 9.49
CA HIS A 77 4.41 -10.38 10.49
C HIS A 77 3.45 -10.41 11.69
N ASP A 78 2.35 -11.18 11.65
CA ASP A 78 1.40 -11.33 12.78
C ASP A 78 1.64 -12.61 13.60
N SER A 79 2.55 -13.48 13.16
CA SER A 79 2.91 -14.74 13.84
C SER A 79 3.55 -14.56 15.23
N GLY A 80 3.77 -13.31 15.68
CA GLY A 80 4.39 -12.98 16.96
C GLY A 80 3.44 -12.53 18.07
N HIS A 81 2.12 -12.45 17.85
CA HIS A 81 1.18 -11.95 18.86
C HIS A 81 0.24 -13.01 19.46
N ALA A 82 0.65 -14.29 19.42
CA ALA A 82 0.06 -15.30 20.28
C ALA A 82 0.32 -14.91 21.75
N ARG A 83 -0.62 -14.17 22.35
CA ARG A 83 -0.64 -13.91 23.78
C ARG A 83 -1.26 -15.12 24.48
N PRO A 84 -0.72 -15.54 25.64
CA PRO A 84 -1.27 -16.61 26.46
C PRO A 84 -2.66 -16.27 27.02
#